data_AF-N1RN38-F1
#
_entry.id   AF-N1RN38-F1
#
_cell.length_a   1.000
_cell.length_b   1.000
_cell.length_c   1.000
_cell.angle_alpha   90.00
_cell.angle_beta   90.00
_cell.angle_gamma   90.00
#
_symmetry.space_group_name_H-M   'P 1'
#
loop_
_entity.id
_entity.type
_entity.pdbx_description
1 polymer ?
#
loop_
_entity_poly.entity_id
_entity_poly.type
_entity_poly.pdbx_seq_one_letter_code
_entity_poly.pdbx_strand_id
1 'polypeptide(L)'
;MHKQVGPPNAQTQHHDLPTNPPSLYDAHTMTVALQRKRKSWDTMPATVLRPYATTTMCHLIEMLAALGIYWKEFDRKRERYRAEGNGFMVIGEKVTDLGLMFTFSIYGRSRFEANRVIPVDQVKELCFGYVSTIYSVLLDQRRLRFPEDDPENLAFLQLATREEISQTLIRIGCNNNAVRAFQDAGKHTSHLFPVSFEILGMLSRTFHIKNSMFTHIPNPTSDRWDKQSVSLVKVMEAYEDLVPTSLPGARRNPVIIEKIKKHVDQILAFNKDESVTEKMCTLKALHEAIDDCDQILTAKEPSGTVTPFAEQLGIKVHESEVQKKRREMVQDVLRSHIQEVLRLLNDGEDRSSDTQSLHAEWSPATPHTRQDGQPRVAPIGFEDMHEASPDERQHKFLEVYFHVIREKVIPRAARSTDRRTSLVGAPAGYGFRRAGTGRTQASSMRGIERASSPPPPMPAPRLQTSVENIPLGPMANGRPSMSSRPGSAVSDAYSLASEQPRPRLEAALYEQEVSHDDVWCTLIFRMICWLMLHDFNKLDVQLSKSELLGSRMPVYIS
;
A
#
# COMPACT_ATOMS: atom_id res chain seq x y z
N MET A 1 -33.18 -24.42 -5.00
CA MET A 1 -32.51 -24.00 -6.25
C MET A 1 -31.16 -23.41 -5.90
N HIS A 2 -30.08 -24.20 -6.00
CA HIS A 2 -28.72 -23.71 -5.80
C HIS A 2 -28.34 -22.86 -7.03
N LYS A 3 -28.13 -21.55 -6.84
CA LYS A 3 -27.51 -20.72 -7.88
C LYS A 3 -26.14 -21.33 -8.20
N GLN A 4 -25.92 -21.63 -9.46
CA GLN A 4 -24.67 -22.21 -9.96
C GLN A 4 -23.57 -21.12 -9.84
N VAL A 5 -22.86 -21.12 -8.72
CA VAL A 5 -21.66 -20.30 -8.51
C VAL A 5 -20.49 -21.15 -8.98
N GLY A 6 -20.27 -21.19 -10.29
CA GLY A 6 -19.17 -21.89 -10.95
C GLY A 6 -18.63 -21.04 -12.10
N PRO A 7 -17.42 -21.34 -12.62
CA PRO A 7 -16.88 -20.62 -13.77
C PRO A 7 -17.85 -20.69 -14.96
N PRO A 8 -17.81 -19.71 -15.87
CA PRO A 8 -18.75 -19.63 -16.98
C PRO A 8 -18.74 -20.93 -17.81
N ASN A 9 -19.92 -21.44 -18.17
CA ASN A 9 -20.04 -22.63 -19.03
C ASN A 9 -19.42 -22.35 -20.42
N ALA A 10 -19.15 -23.40 -21.19
CA ALA A 10 -18.51 -23.34 -22.52
C ALA A 10 -19.20 -22.43 -23.57
N GLN A 11 -20.38 -21.88 -23.28
CA GLN A 11 -21.09 -20.91 -24.12
C GLN A 11 -20.58 -19.46 -23.95
N THR A 12 -19.61 -19.20 -23.06
CA THR A 12 -19.12 -17.85 -22.71
C THR A 12 -17.76 -17.50 -23.35
N GLN A 13 -17.40 -18.16 -24.46
CA GLN A 13 -16.11 -18.03 -25.17
C GLN A 13 -15.80 -16.63 -25.75
N HIS A 14 -16.64 -15.62 -25.52
CA HIS A 14 -16.42 -14.26 -26.01
C HIS A 14 -15.56 -13.37 -25.10
N HIS A 15 -15.29 -13.79 -23.87
CA HIS A 15 -14.41 -13.07 -22.95
C HIS A 15 -13.17 -13.92 -22.67
N ASP A 16 -11.97 -13.33 -22.72
CA ASP A 16 -10.66 -13.94 -22.40
C ASP A 16 -10.53 -14.35 -20.90
N LEU A 17 -11.59 -14.92 -20.32
CA LEU A 17 -11.64 -15.42 -18.97
C LEU A 17 -11.18 -16.89 -18.96
N PRO A 18 -10.33 -17.29 -18.01
CA PRO A 18 -9.94 -18.69 -17.89
C PRO A 18 -11.16 -19.55 -17.51
N THR A 19 -11.22 -20.75 -18.08
CA THR A 19 -12.27 -21.73 -17.80
C THR A 19 -12.22 -22.32 -16.40
N ASN A 20 -11.05 -22.26 -15.75
CA ASN A 20 -10.83 -22.77 -14.41
C ASN A 20 -10.38 -21.64 -13.48
N PRO A 21 -10.83 -21.63 -12.20
CA PRO A 21 -10.31 -20.69 -11.21
C PRO A 21 -8.82 -20.93 -10.95
N PRO A 22 -8.09 -19.92 -10.47
CA PRO A 22 -6.69 -20.06 -10.08
C PRO A 22 -6.54 -21.17 -9.03
N SER A 23 -5.48 -21.97 -9.16
CA SER A 23 -5.22 -23.09 -8.23
C SER A 23 -4.89 -22.56 -6.83
N LEU A 24 -5.20 -23.35 -5.81
CA LEU A 24 -4.90 -22.98 -4.42
C LEU A 24 -3.38 -22.84 -4.21
N TYR A 25 -2.58 -23.77 -4.73
CA TYR A 25 -1.13 -23.79 -4.54
C TYR A 25 -0.40 -22.65 -5.26
N ASP A 26 -0.90 -22.22 -6.41
CA ASP A 26 -0.21 -21.20 -7.22
C ASP A 26 -0.57 -19.78 -6.80
N ALA A 27 -1.78 -19.59 -6.25
CA ALA A 27 -2.34 -18.26 -6.05
C ALA A 27 -2.62 -17.88 -4.60
N HIS A 28 -2.76 -18.86 -3.69
CA HIS A 28 -3.06 -18.60 -2.28
C HIS A 28 -1.79 -18.79 -1.46
N THR A 29 -1.20 -17.69 -1.00
CA THR A 29 0.05 -17.72 -0.20
C THR A 29 -0.23 -17.72 1.30
N MET A 30 -1.40 -17.24 1.74
CA MET A 30 -1.75 -17.24 3.16
C MET A 30 -2.05 -18.65 3.66
N THR A 31 -1.22 -19.13 4.59
CA THR A 31 -1.36 -20.44 5.21
C THR A 31 -1.51 -20.35 6.73
N VAL A 32 -2.34 -21.22 7.30
CA VAL A 32 -2.51 -21.40 8.75
C VAL A 32 -2.13 -22.84 9.09
N ALA A 33 -1.14 -23.01 9.97
CA ALA A 33 -0.68 -24.33 10.41
C ALA A 33 -1.30 -24.70 11.75
N LEU A 34 -1.87 -25.91 11.84
CA LEU A 34 -2.38 -26.48 13.08
C LEU A 34 -1.44 -27.59 13.56
N GLN A 35 -0.91 -27.46 14.78
CA GLN A 35 -0.08 -28.48 15.40
C GLN A 35 -0.81 -29.12 16.59
N ARG A 36 -1.01 -30.44 16.53
CA ARG A 36 -1.53 -31.20 17.67
C ARG A 36 -0.46 -31.34 18.75
N LYS A 37 -0.81 -31.00 19.99
CA LYS A 37 0.06 -31.18 21.17
C LYS A 37 -0.67 -31.93 22.28
N ARG A 38 0.01 -32.87 22.94
CA ARG A 38 -0.47 -33.52 24.16
C ARG A 38 0.01 -32.70 25.37
N LYS A 39 -0.91 -32.28 26.23
CA LYS A 39 -0.60 -31.55 27.47
C LYS A 39 -1.23 -32.27 28.67
N SER A 40 -0.57 -32.20 29.83
CA SER A 40 -1.22 -32.53 31.11
C SER A 40 -2.01 -31.32 31.61
N TRP A 41 -3.08 -31.59 32.35
CA TRP A 41 -3.98 -30.58 32.90
C TRP A 41 -3.70 -30.29 34.38
N ASP A 42 -2.78 -31.01 34.99
CA ASP A 42 -2.52 -30.96 36.44
C ASP A 42 -1.97 -29.60 36.91
N THR A 43 -1.46 -28.77 35.98
CA THR A 43 -0.89 -27.44 36.26
C THR A 43 -1.77 -26.28 35.79
N MET A 44 -3.01 -26.53 35.36
CA MET A 44 -3.89 -25.48 34.87
C MET A 44 -4.74 -24.86 35.99
N PRO A 45 -5.00 -23.54 35.98
CA PRO A 45 -5.92 -22.92 36.92
C PRO A 45 -7.31 -23.57 36.85
N ALA A 46 -7.97 -23.72 38.01
CA ALA A 46 -9.27 -24.37 38.12
C ALA A 46 -10.39 -23.68 37.31
N THR A 47 -10.20 -22.41 36.95
CA THR A 47 -11.12 -21.60 36.14
C THR A 47 -11.08 -21.95 34.65
N VAL A 48 -10.10 -22.72 34.18
CA VAL A 48 -9.91 -23.03 32.75
C VAL A 48 -10.48 -24.40 32.43
N LEU A 49 -11.67 -24.42 31.81
CA LEU A 49 -12.34 -25.64 31.35
C LEU A 49 -11.82 -26.05 29.96
N ARG A 50 -11.52 -27.35 29.77
CA ARG A 50 -10.88 -27.92 28.56
C ARG A 50 -11.75 -27.77 27.28
N PRO A 51 -11.18 -27.78 26.04
CA PRO A 51 -9.79 -27.61 25.63
C PRO A 51 -9.49 -26.23 25.03
N TYR A 52 -8.28 -25.70 25.25
CA TYR A 52 -7.83 -24.43 24.67
C TYR A 52 -6.68 -24.64 23.67
N ALA A 53 -6.68 -23.89 22.56
CA ALA A 53 -5.54 -23.79 21.64
C ALA A 53 -4.52 -22.78 22.18
N THR A 54 -3.26 -22.87 21.74
CA THR A 54 -2.24 -21.85 22.04
C THR A 54 -1.72 -21.31 20.71
N THR A 55 -1.61 -19.99 20.60
CA THR A 55 -1.00 -19.31 19.46
C THR A 55 -0.18 -18.11 19.96
N THR A 56 0.28 -17.25 19.06
CA THR A 56 0.87 -15.96 19.41
C THR A 56 -0.13 -14.82 19.16
N MET A 57 0.06 -13.68 19.83
CA MET A 57 -0.79 -12.51 19.63
C MET A 57 -0.83 -12.05 18.17
N CYS A 58 0.32 -12.10 17.48
CA CYS A 58 0.41 -11.76 16.05
C CYS A 58 -0.48 -12.67 15.20
N HIS A 59 -0.32 -13.99 15.33
CA HIS A 59 -1.11 -14.94 14.56
C HIS A 59 -2.59 -14.92 14.94
N LEU A 60 -2.94 -14.62 16.21
CA LEU A 60 -4.33 -14.43 16.60
C LEU A 60 -4.95 -13.28 15.80
N ILE A 61 -4.29 -12.11 15.77
CA ILE A 61 -4.77 -10.94 15.02
C ILE A 61 -4.98 -11.27 13.53
N GLU A 62 -4.02 -11.97 12.91
CA GLU A 62 -4.10 -12.40 11.51
C GLU A 62 -5.25 -13.38 11.26
N MET A 63 -5.41 -14.40 12.11
CA MET A 63 -6.47 -15.39 12.00
C MET A 63 -7.87 -14.76 12.16
N LEU A 64 -8.03 -13.82 13.09
CA LEU A 64 -9.31 -13.11 13.27
C LEU A 64 -9.65 -12.28 12.03
N ALA A 65 -8.68 -11.54 11.49
CA ALA A 65 -8.87 -10.79 10.26
C ALA A 65 -9.28 -11.71 9.09
N ALA A 66 -8.60 -12.85 8.91
CA ALA A 66 -8.95 -13.85 7.89
C ALA A 66 -10.39 -14.40 8.02
N LEU A 67 -10.93 -14.44 9.24
CA LEU A 67 -12.32 -14.83 9.50
C LEU A 67 -13.35 -13.70 9.25
N GLY A 68 -12.89 -12.49 8.89
CA GLY A 68 -13.73 -11.32 8.74
C GLY A 68 -14.13 -10.69 10.08
N ILE A 69 -13.33 -10.90 11.12
CA ILE A 69 -13.50 -10.34 12.47
C ILE A 69 -12.59 -9.13 12.60
N TYR A 70 -13.16 -7.99 13.00
CA TYR A 70 -12.43 -6.76 13.26
C TYR A 70 -12.45 -6.42 14.75
N TRP A 71 -11.51 -5.59 15.20
CA TRP A 71 -11.39 -5.22 16.60
C TRP A 71 -12.32 -4.04 16.94
N LYS A 72 -13.02 -4.13 18.07
CA LYS A 72 -13.81 -3.04 18.67
C LYS A 72 -13.12 -2.40 19.86
N GLU A 73 -12.38 -3.20 20.62
CA GLU A 73 -11.55 -2.74 21.72
C GLU A 73 -10.22 -3.49 21.67
N PHE A 74 -9.14 -2.73 21.80
CA PHE A 74 -7.79 -3.27 21.84
C PHE A 74 -6.95 -2.46 22.84
N ASP A 75 -7.22 -2.65 24.13
CA ASP A 75 -6.54 -1.93 25.21
C ASP A 75 -5.51 -2.82 25.89
N ARG A 76 -4.25 -2.66 25.50
CA ARG A 76 -3.13 -3.37 26.10
C ARG A 76 -2.81 -2.93 27.52
N LYS A 77 -3.13 -1.69 27.90
CA LYS A 77 -2.83 -1.17 29.24
C LYS A 77 -3.78 -1.75 30.28
N ARG A 78 -5.04 -1.93 29.89
CA ARG A 78 -6.08 -2.54 30.73
C ARG A 78 -6.27 -4.04 30.47
N GLU A 79 -5.50 -4.61 29.54
CA GLU A 79 -5.57 -6.02 29.13
C GLU A 79 -6.99 -6.44 28.71
N ARG A 80 -7.71 -5.53 28.04
CA ARG A 80 -9.08 -5.74 27.54
C ARG A 80 -9.10 -5.79 26.03
N TYR A 81 -9.69 -6.85 25.50
CA TYR A 81 -9.76 -7.08 24.07
C TYR A 81 -11.16 -7.51 23.67
N ARG A 82 -11.70 -6.90 22.62
CA ARG A 82 -13.00 -7.27 22.06
C ARG A 82 -12.95 -7.16 20.55
N ALA A 83 -13.30 -8.25 19.86
CA ALA A 83 -13.41 -8.30 18.42
C ALA A 83 -14.75 -8.90 18.03
N GLU A 84 -15.29 -8.48 16.89
CA GLU A 84 -16.52 -9.04 16.34
C GLU A 84 -16.53 -8.94 14.83
N GLY A 85 -17.27 -9.81 14.17
CA GLY A 85 -17.48 -9.75 12.73
C GLY A 85 -17.84 -11.13 12.17
N ASN A 86 -18.54 -11.14 11.04
CA ASN A 86 -18.93 -12.37 10.34
C ASN A 86 -19.61 -13.44 11.24
N GLY A 87 -20.41 -13.03 12.23
CA GLY A 87 -21.11 -13.92 13.16
C GLY A 87 -20.26 -14.46 14.33
N PHE A 88 -19.02 -14.00 14.47
CA PHE A 88 -18.08 -14.40 15.52
C PHE A 88 -17.76 -13.24 16.46
N MET A 89 -17.59 -13.56 17.74
CA MET A 89 -17.12 -12.65 18.79
C MET A 89 -15.89 -13.25 19.45
N VAL A 90 -14.93 -12.39 19.77
CA VAL A 90 -13.74 -12.75 20.53
C VAL A 90 -13.59 -11.78 21.69
N ILE A 91 -13.47 -12.31 22.89
CA ILE A 91 -13.23 -11.53 24.11
C ILE A 91 -11.91 -12.00 24.71
N GLY A 92 -10.98 -11.08 24.95
CA GLY A 92 -9.71 -11.38 25.58
C GLY A 92 -9.59 -10.72 26.95
N GLU A 93 -9.09 -11.48 27.90
CA GLU A 93 -8.82 -11.04 29.27
C GLU A 93 -7.55 -11.69 29.81
N LYS A 94 -7.05 -11.16 30.93
CA LYS A 94 -5.94 -11.77 31.66
C LYS A 94 -6.46 -12.76 32.69
N VAL A 95 -5.94 -13.98 32.61
CA VAL A 95 -6.14 -15.03 33.60
C VAL A 95 -4.89 -15.14 34.45
N THR A 96 -5.05 -15.01 35.77
CA THR A 96 -3.97 -15.16 36.75
C THR A 96 -3.22 -16.48 36.53
N ASP A 97 -1.89 -16.43 36.60
CA ASP A 97 -0.96 -17.55 36.42
C ASP A 97 -0.94 -18.23 35.04
N LEU A 98 -1.87 -17.89 34.13
CA LEU A 98 -1.89 -18.39 32.76
C LEU A 98 -1.40 -17.35 31.74
N GLY A 99 -1.88 -16.12 31.85
CA GLY A 99 -1.62 -15.04 30.88
C GLY A 99 -2.89 -14.63 30.12
N LEU A 100 -2.74 -14.17 28.88
CA LEU A 100 -3.87 -13.72 28.06
C LEU A 100 -4.66 -14.91 27.50
N MET A 101 -5.96 -14.92 27.78
CA MET A 101 -6.90 -15.92 27.30
C MET A 101 -7.99 -15.23 26.49
N PHE A 102 -8.28 -15.77 25.32
CA PHE A 102 -9.30 -15.31 24.40
C PHE A 102 -10.40 -16.35 24.29
N THR A 103 -11.63 -15.95 24.56
CA THR A 103 -12.81 -16.78 24.32
C THR A 103 -13.34 -16.51 22.94
N PHE A 104 -13.42 -17.54 22.10
CA PHE A 104 -14.04 -17.46 20.78
C PHE A 104 -15.48 -17.95 20.86
N SER A 105 -16.43 -17.15 20.38
CA SER A 105 -17.86 -17.47 20.44
C SER A 105 -18.54 -17.24 19.11
N ILE A 106 -19.40 -18.17 18.70
CA ILE A 106 -20.28 -18.03 17.54
C ILE A 106 -21.60 -17.47 18.06
N TYR A 107 -21.98 -16.26 17.66
CA TYR A 107 -23.23 -15.62 18.09
C TYR A 107 -24.20 -15.35 16.93
N GLY A 108 -23.78 -15.58 15.69
CA GLY A 108 -24.58 -15.32 14.51
C GLY A 108 -24.20 -16.19 13.32
N ARG A 109 -24.91 -16.00 12.20
CA ARG A 109 -24.63 -16.70 10.96
C ARG A 109 -23.38 -16.14 10.31
N SER A 110 -22.37 -17.00 10.11
CA SER A 110 -21.21 -16.67 9.29
C SER A 110 -21.52 -16.88 7.81
N ARG A 111 -21.04 -15.96 6.97
CA ARG A 111 -21.10 -16.08 5.51
C ARG A 111 -19.69 -15.86 4.99
N PHE A 112 -19.09 -16.94 4.52
CA PHE A 112 -17.84 -16.89 3.80
C PHE A 112 -18.18 -16.83 2.31
N GLU A 113 -18.61 -15.66 1.83
CA GLU A 113 -19.00 -15.44 0.44
C GLU A 113 -18.11 -14.35 -0.16
N ALA A 114 -18.66 -13.23 -0.62
CA ALA A 114 -17.93 -12.11 -1.23
C ALA A 114 -17.07 -11.32 -0.22
N ASN A 115 -17.36 -11.44 1.08
CA ASN A 115 -16.69 -10.78 2.20
C ASN A 115 -15.48 -11.54 2.75
N ARG A 116 -15.02 -12.59 2.06
CA ARG A 116 -13.82 -13.33 2.45
C ARG A 116 -12.57 -12.52 2.18
N VAL A 117 -11.70 -12.42 3.19
CA VAL A 117 -10.41 -11.76 3.04
C VAL A 117 -9.55 -12.48 2.01
N ILE A 118 -8.87 -11.70 1.16
CA ILE A 118 -7.97 -12.22 0.14
C ILE A 118 -6.87 -13.07 0.81
N PRO A 119 -6.69 -14.35 0.42
CA PRO A 119 -5.77 -15.27 1.06
C PRO A 119 -4.32 -15.14 0.54
N VAL A 120 -3.77 -13.94 0.62
CA VAL A 120 -2.35 -13.67 0.29
C VAL A 120 -1.59 -13.20 1.53
N ASP A 121 -0.35 -13.64 1.70
CA ASP A 121 0.48 -13.36 2.89
C ASP A 121 0.64 -11.86 3.15
N GLN A 122 0.71 -11.04 2.09
CA GLN A 122 0.88 -9.59 2.19
C GLN A 122 -0.28 -8.91 2.91
N VAL A 123 -1.47 -9.53 2.98
CA VAL A 123 -2.62 -9.00 3.73
C VAL A 123 -2.39 -9.03 5.24
N LYS A 124 -1.48 -9.86 5.74
CA LYS A 124 -1.13 -9.91 7.18
C LYS A 124 -0.62 -8.56 7.69
N GLU A 125 0.19 -7.85 6.88
CA GLU A 125 0.73 -6.53 7.23
C GLU A 125 -0.38 -5.50 7.50
N LEU A 126 -1.47 -5.55 6.71
CA LEU A 126 -2.62 -4.66 6.83
C LEU A 126 -3.29 -4.77 8.20
N CYS A 127 -3.27 -5.98 8.78
CA CYS A 127 -3.81 -6.23 10.12
C CYS A 127 -3.07 -5.42 11.21
N PHE A 128 -1.88 -4.91 10.93
CA PHE A 128 -1.04 -4.13 11.84
C PHE A 128 -0.89 -2.67 11.38
N GLY A 129 -1.60 -2.25 10.34
CA GLY A 129 -1.54 -0.89 9.81
C GLY A 129 -0.26 -0.61 9.00
N TYR A 130 0.48 -1.66 8.65
CA TYR A 130 1.56 -1.58 7.68
C TYR A 130 1.01 -1.85 6.29
N VAL A 131 1.48 -1.08 5.31
CA VAL A 131 1.09 -1.27 3.91
C VAL A 131 2.34 -1.29 3.06
N SER A 132 2.63 -2.43 2.45
CA SER A 132 3.62 -2.51 1.38
C SER A 132 3.20 -1.71 0.15
N THR A 133 4.15 -0.98 -0.43
CA THR A 133 3.91 -0.18 -1.65
C THR A 133 4.42 -0.87 -2.91
N ILE A 134 4.18 -0.24 -4.06
CA ILE A 134 4.76 -0.56 -5.37
C ILE A 134 6.31 -0.47 -5.42
N TYR A 135 6.92 0.18 -4.43
CA TYR A 135 8.39 0.27 -4.31
C TYR A 135 9.01 -0.80 -3.44
N SER A 136 8.19 -1.54 -2.68
CA SER A 136 8.66 -2.65 -1.85
C SER A 136 9.26 -3.76 -2.72
N VAL A 137 10.46 -4.21 -2.37
CA VAL A 137 11.05 -5.45 -2.91
C VAL A 137 10.35 -6.61 -2.20
N LEU A 138 10.00 -7.67 -2.92
CA LEU A 138 9.37 -8.86 -2.33
C LEU A 138 10.40 -9.53 -1.40
N LEU A 139 10.43 -9.08 -0.15
CA LEU A 139 11.29 -9.66 0.86
C LEU A 139 10.78 -11.07 1.19
N ASP A 140 11.73 -11.96 1.46
CA ASP A 140 11.54 -13.33 1.94
C ASP A 140 10.28 -13.46 2.82
N GLN A 141 9.26 -14.15 2.31
CA GLN A 141 7.96 -14.42 2.96
C GLN A 141 8.13 -15.06 4.35
N ARG A 142 9.30 -15.62 4.65
CA ARG A 142 9.61 -16.31 5.92
C ARG A 142 10.15 -15.38 7.00
N ARG A 143 10.52 -14.14 6.67
CA ARG A 143 11.15 -13.19 7.61
C ARG A 143 10.48 -11.83 7.53
N LEU A 144 9.60 -11.56 8.50
CA LEU A 144 9.14 -10.20 8.82
C LEU A 144 10.38 -9.35 9.15
N ARG A 145 10.92 -8.65 8.14
CA ARG A 145 11.86 -7.56 8.38
C ARG A 145 11.04 -6.37 8.87
N PHE A 146 11.40 -5.83 10.02
CA PHE A 146 10.79 -4.60 10.50
C PHE A 146 11.15 -3.47 9.53
N PRO A 147 10.19 -2.67 9.05
CA PRO A 147 10.45 -1.51 8.19
C PRO A 147 11.38 -0.44 8.78
N GLU A 148 11.82 -0.60 10.02
CA GLU A 148 12.73 0.29 10.75
C GLU A 148 14.19 0.19 10.27
N ASP A 149 14.55 -0.88 9.53
CA ASP A 149 15.92 -1.11 9.06
C ASP A 149 16.36 -0.19 7.89
N ASP A 150 15.43 0.53 7.24
CA ASP A 150 15.73 1.49 6.14
C ASP A 150 14.74 2.68 6.10
N PRO A 151 15.03 3.77 6.83
CA PRO A 151 14.10 4.89 7.03
C PRO A 151 13.89 5.78 5.80
N GLU A 152 14.66 5.61 4.72
CA GLU A 152 14.57 6.46 3.52
C GLU A 152 13.66 5.89 2.41
N ASN A 153 13.17 4.66 2.54
CA ASN A 153 12.47 4.00 1.44
C ASN A 153 10.94 4.10 1.57
N LEU A 154 10.26 4.52 0.49
CA LEU A 154 8.80 4.48 0.31
C LEU A 154 8.25 3.04 0.22
N ALA A 155 9.01 2.02 0.61
CA ALA A 155 8.62 0.62 0.53
C ALA A 155 7.42 0.27 1.43
N PHE A 156 7.26 0.95 2.57
CA PHE A 156 6.16 0.70 3.50
C PHE A 156 5.54 1.99 4.02
N LEU A 157 4.22 1.99 4.13
CA LEU A 157 3.44 3.02 4.80
C LEU A 157 3.01 2.52 6.19
N GLN A 158 2.90 3.44 7.14
CA GLN A 158 2.31 3.17 8.46
C GLN A 158 1.05 4.02 8.58
N LEU A 159 -0.11 3.38 8.61
CA LEU A 159 -1.41 4.06 8.54
C LEU A 159 -2.32 3.77 9.74
N ALA A 160 -1.84 3.02 10.75
CA ALA A 160 -2.67 2.55 11.85
C ALA A 160 -3.26 3.66 12.73
N THR A 161 -2.57 4.79 12.89
CA THR A 161 -2.98 5.93 13.70
C THR A 161 -2.65 7.25 13.02
N ARG A 162 -3.29 8.36 13.42
CA ARG A 162 -2.96 9.71 12.91
C ARG A 162 -1.48 10.05 13.06
N GLU A 163 -0.86 9.65 14.17
CA GLU A 163 0.58 9.85 14.40
C GLU A 163 1.43 9.09 13.39
N GLU A 164 1.14 7.82 13.15
CA GLU A 164 1.85 7.00 12.17
C GLU A 164 1.63 7.50 10.74
N ILE A 165 0.43 7.97 10.42
CA ILE A 165 0.15 8.63 9.13
C ILE A 165 1.00 9.90 9.00
N SER A 166 1.10 10.73 10.04
CA SER A 166 1.98 11.91 10.07
C SER A 166 3.45 11.54 9.84
N GLN A 167 3.95 10.44 10.43
CA GLN A 167 5.29 9.93 10.14
C GLN A 167 5.44 9.48 8.68
N THR A 168 4.41 8.85 8.11
CA THR A 168 4.36 8.49 6.69
C THR A 168 4.41 9.74 5.80
N LEU A 169 3.70 10.82 6.15
CA LEU A 169 3.74 12.09 5.41
C LEU A 169 5.13 12.73 5.45
N ILE A 170 5.83 12.65 6.59
CA ILE A 170 7.23 13.10 6.72
C ILE A 170 8.14 12.30 5.78
N ARG A 171 7.97 10.96 5.71
CA ARG A 171 8.75 10.09 4.80
C ARG A 171 8.49 10.40 3.33
N ILE A 172 7.24 10.70 2.97
CA ILE A 172 6.88 11.19 1.62
C ILE A 172 7.55 12.56 1.34
N GLY A 173 7.89 13.31 2.38
CA GLY A 173 8.58 14.60 2.31
C GLY A 173 7.64 15.79 2.47
N CYS A 174 6.41 15.58 2.97
CA CYS A 174 5.46 16.65 3.19
C CYS A 174 5.99 17.68 4.20
N ASN A 175 5.62 18.95 4.01
CA ASN A 175 6.00 20.02 4.91
C ASN A 175 5.28 19.92 6.28
N ASN A 176 5.78 20.68 7.25
CA ASN A 176 5.22 20.71 8.61
C ASN A 176 3.74 21.11 8.66
N ASN A 177 3.27 21.94 7.72
CA ASN A 177 1.88 22.39 7.70
C ASN A 177 0.95 21.22 7.36
N ALA A 178 1.26 20.45 6.31
CA ALA A 178 0.52 19.26 5.94
C ALA A 178 0.55 18.18 7.05
N VAL A 179 1.72 17.96 7.66
CA VAL A 179 1.87 17.01 8.77
C VAL A 179 1.03 17.42 9.98
N ARG A 180 1.02 18.71 10.34
CA ARG A 180 0.20 19.24 11.44
C ARG A 180 -1.29 19.16 11.14
N ALA A 181 -1.70 19.45 9.91
CA ALA A 181 -3.10 19.32 9.48
C ALA A 181 -3.61 17.88 9.67
N PHE A 182 -2.75 16.88 9.48
CA PHE A 182 -3.12 15.49 9.74
C PHE A 182 -3.10 15.11 11.23
N GLN A 183 -2.18 15.69 12.01
CA GLN A 183 -2.05 15.38 13.43
C GLN A 183 -3.17 16.00 14.28
N ASP A 184 -3.60 17.21 13.93
CA ASP A 184 -4.65 17.94 14.64
C ASP A 184 -6.03 17.31 14.38
N ALA A 185 -6.73 16.94 15.44
CA ALA A 185 -8.06 16.34 15.36
C ALA A 185 -9.15 17.33 14.90
N GLY A 186 -8.91 18.64 15.02
CA GLY A 186 -9.83 19.68 14.56
C GLY A 186 -9.74 19.97 13.06
N LYS A 187 -8.68 19.51 12.39
CA LYS A 187 -8.43 19.79 10.97
C LYS A 187 -9.07 18.73 10.07
N HIS A 188 -9.50 19.18 8.89
CA HIS A 188 -10.13 18.34 7.88
C HIS A 188 -9.10 17.49 7.14
N THR A 189 -9.32 16.17 7.16
CA THR A 189 -8.48 15.15 6.48
C THR A 189 -9.30 14.28 5.52
N SER A 190 -10.48 14.73 5.13
CA SER A 190 -11.40 14.03 4.23
C SER A 190 -12.22 15.01 3.41
N HIS A 191 -12.45 14.67 2.14
CA HIS A 191 -13.43 15.33 1.26
C HIS A 191 -14.60 14.36 1.00
N LEU A 192 -14.70 13.80 -0.21
CA LEU A 192 -15.54 12.68 -0.61
C LEU A 192 -15.18 11.38 0.13
N PHE A 193 -13.89 11.18 0.43
CA PHE A 193 -13.39 10.10 1.29
C PHE A 193 -12.07 10.53 1.99
N PRO A 194 -11.59 9.80 3.01
CA PRO A 194 -10.38 10.19 3.76
C PRO A 194 -9.12 10.16 2.90
N VAL A 195 -8.23 11.14 3.10
CA VAL A 195 -6.94 11.25 2.39
C VAL A 195 -6.04 10.01 2.61
N SER A 196 -6.20 9.31 3.72
CA SER A 196 -5.51 8.03 3.97
C SER A 196 -5.84 6.97 2.91
N PHE A 197 -7.08 6.92 2.41
CA PHE A 197 -7.48 6.02 1.32
C PHE A 197 -6.98 6.48 -0.05
N GLU A 198 -6.74 7.79 -0.26
CA GLU A 198 -6.04 8.26 -1.45
C GLU A 198 -4.60 7.75 -1.47
N ILE A 199 -3.86 7.97 -0.38
CA ILE A 199 -2.47 7.52 -0.25
C ILE A 199 -2.40 6.00 -0.41
N LEU A 200 -3.35 5.27 0.19
CA LEU A 200 -3.48 3.83 0.06
C LEU A 200 -3.67 3.41 -1.41
N GLY A 201 -4.65 3.97 -2.12
CA GLY A 201 -4.89 3.64 -3.52
C GLY A 201 -3.78 4.07 -4.47
N MET A 202 -3.07 5.17 -4.17
CA MET A 202 -1.96 5.67 -4.98
C MET A 202 -0.70 4.81 -4.88
N LEU A 203 -0.40 4.25 -3.71
CA LEU A 203 0.89 3.60 -3.46
C LEU A 203 0.85 2.13 -3.10
N SER A 204 -0.26 1.63 -2.55
CA SER A 204 -0.34 0.24 -2.07
C SER A 204 -0.15 -0.74 -3.22
N ARG A 205 0.53 -1.86 -2.95
CA ARG A 205 0.57 -2.97 -3.92
C ARG A 205 -0.84 -3.53 -4.18
N THR A 206 -0.98 -4.26 -5.28
CA THR A 206 -2.21 -5.00 -5.57
C THR A 206 -2.24 -6.29 -4.75
N PHE A 207 -3.32 -6.52 -4.00
CA PHE A 207 -3.52 -7.77 -3.25
C PHE A 207 -4.37 -8.78 -4.03
N HIS A 208 -5.18 -8.30 -4.98
CA HIS A 208 -6.08 -9.10 -5.79
C HIS A 208 -5.36 -10.28 -6.47
N ILE A 209 -5.94 -11.47 -6.34
CA ILE A 209 -5.49 -12.65 -7.06
C ILE A 209 -6.09 -12.62 -8.47
N LYS A 210 -5.23 -12.63 -9.50
CA LYS A 210 -5.65 -12.64 -10.92
C LYS A 210 -6.69 -13.74 -11.16
N ASN A 211 -7.74 -13.39 -11.91
CA ASN A 211 -8.85 -14.29 -12.26
C ASN A 211 -9.63 -14.86 -11.06
N SER A 212 -9.63 -14.16 -9.92
CA SER A 212 -10.44 -14.52 -8.76
C SER A 212 -11.54 -13.49 -8.49
N MET A 213 -12.45 -13.80 -7.55
CA MET A 213 -13.50 -12.88 -7.09
C MET A 213 -13.20 -12.29 -5.71
N PHE A 214 -11.97 -12.46 -5.19
CA PHE A 214 -11.61 -11.96 -3.87
C PHE A 214 -11.25 -10.48 -3.93
N THR A 215 -12.02 -9.65 -3.23
CA THR A 215 -11.81 -8.20 -3.17
C THR A 215 -11.55 -7.71 -1.74
N HIS A 216 -11.98 -8.44 -0.71
CA HIS A 216 -11.96 -7.94 0.66
C HIS A 216 -10.57 -8.00 1.29
N ILE A 217 -10.18 -6.91 1.95
CA ILE A 217 -8.96 -6.80 2.75
C ILE A 217 -9.25 -6.15 4.12
N PRO A 218 -8.42 -6.40 5.15
CA PRO A 218 -8.46 -5.67 6.41
C PRO A 218 -8.16 -4.18 6.17
N ASN A 219 -8.81 -3.30 6.92
CA ASN A 219 -8.54 -1.86 6.85
C ASN A 219 -7.25 -1.53 7.62
N PRO A 220 -6.18 -1.05 6.95
CA PRO A 220 -4.92 -0.70 7.61
C PRO A 220 -4.96 0.69 8.26
N THR A 221 -6.06 1.43 8.12
CA THR A 221 -6.17 2.84 8.52
C THR A 221 -7.09 3.03 9.71
N SER A 222 -6.83 4.05 10.54
CA SER A 222 -7.76 4.48 11.59
C SER A 222 -9.05 5.12 11.05
N ASP A 223 -9.08 5.43 9.74
CA ASP A 223 -10.23 6.04 9.10
C ASP A 223 -11.23 4.98 8.62
N ARG A 224 -12.51 5.37 8.55
CA ARG A 224 -13.57 4.49 8.07
C ARG A 224 -13.74 4.61 6.55
N TRP A 225 -13.89 3.46 5.89
CA TRP A 225 -14.32 3.39 4.49
C TRP A 225 -15.81 3.07 4.39
N ASP A 226 -16.58 3.88 3.66
CA ASP A 226 -17.99 3.63 3.39
C ASP A 226 -18.28 3.67 1.89
N LYS A 227 -18.41 2.50 1.24
CA LYS A 227 -18.72 2.42 -0.20
C LYS A 227 -20.08 3.01 -0.56
N GLN A 228 -20.97 3.22 0.41
CA GLN A 228 -22.28 3.81 0.14
C GLN A 228 -22.22 5.34 0.05
N SER A 229 -21.18 5.98 0.58
CA SER A 229 -21.04 7.43 0.53
C SER A 229 -20.37 7.94 -0.76
N VAL A 230 -19.79 7.06 -1.57
CA VAL A 230 -19.07 7.41 -2.79
C VAL A 230 -19.29 6.38 -3.91
N SER A 231 -19.71 6.84 -5.09
CA SER A 231 -19.70 6.03 -6.30
C SER A 231 -18.37 6.19 -7.03
N LEU A 232 -17.48 5.20 -6.90
CA LEU A 232 -16.21 5.20 -7.62
C LEU A 232 -16.38 5.08 -9.15
N VAL A 233 -17.50 4.52 -9.60
CA VAL A 233 -17.87 4.48 -11.02
C VAL A 233 -18.07 5.90 -11.54
N LYS A 234 -18.82 6.74 -10.81
CA LYS A 234 -19.00 8.16 -11.18
C LYS A 234 -17.70 8.96 -11.10
N VAL A 235 -16.80 8.59 -10.18
CA VAL A 235 -15.44 9.18 -10.15
C VAL A 235 -14.66 8.76 -11.40
N MET A 236 -14.79 7.52 -11.87
CA MET A 236 -14.15 7.05 -13.10
C MET A 236 -14.72 7.76 -14.35
N GLU A 237 -16.04 7.92 -14.44
CA GLU A 237 -16.71 8.68 -15.52
C GLU A 237 -16.23 10.14 -15.55
N ALA A 238 -16.19 10.81 -14.40
CA ALA A 238 -15.64 12.16 -14.32
C ALA A 238 -14.14 12.23 -14.69
N TYR A 239 -13.38 11.16 -14.42
CA TYR A 239 -11.98 11.08 -14.83
C TYR A 239 -11.86 10.96 -16.36
N GLU A 240 -12.72 10.14 -16.98
CA GLU A 240 -12.83 9.98 -18.43
C GLU A 240 -13.06 11.33 -19.12
N ASP A 241 -13.98 12.14 -18.59
CA ASP A 241 -14.33 13.46 -19.12
C ASP A 241 -13.17 14.47 -19.02
N LEU A 242 -12.44 14.45 -17.89
CA LEU A 242 -11.45 15.48 -17.55
C LEU A 242 -10.03 15.15 -18.00
N VAL A 243 -9.67 13.86 -18.12
CA VAL A 243 -8.32 13.45 -18.52
C VAL A 243 -7.88 13.98 -19.90
N PRO A 244 -8.73 14.12 -20.93
CA PRO A 244 -8.33 14.67 -22.22
C PRO A 244 -7.89 16.14 -22.14
N THR A 245 -8.34 16.89 -21.15
CA THR A 245 -8.01 18.30 -20.96
C THR A 245 -6.52 18.48 -20.65
N SER A 246 -5.79 19.04 -21.61
CA SER A 246 -4.36 19.34 -21.48
C SER A 246 -4.15 20.55 -20.57
N LEU A 247 -3.20 20.45 -19.65
CA LEU A 247 -2.76 21.59 -18.84
C LEU A 247 -1.77 22.43 -19.67
N PRO A 248 -1.97 23.75 -19.83
CA PRO A 248 -1.07 24.59 -20.61
C PRO A 248 0.38 24.49 -20.10
N GLY A 249 1.31 24.17 -21.01
CA GLY A 249 2.74 24.03 -20.71
C GLY A 249 3.15 22.70 -20.07
N ALA A 250 2.21 21.81 -19.73
CA ALA A 250 2.52 20.44 -19.31
C ALA A 250 2.74 19.54 -20.52
N ARG A 251 3.82 18.76 -20.49
CA ARG A 251 4.05 17.69 -21.48
C ARG A 251 3.30 16.44 -21.05
N ARG A 252 2.79 15.68 -22.01
CA ARG A 252 2.17 14.37 -21.78
C ARG A 252 2.69 13.36 -22.79
N ASN A 253 2.87 12.12 -22.35
CA ASN A 253 3.16 11.02 -23.24
C ASN A 253 1.85 10.47 -23.82
N PRO A 254 1.62 10.58 -25.15
CA PRO A 254 0.36 10.14 -25.76
C PRO A 254 0.11 8.64 -25.60
N VAL A 255 1.15 7.81 -25.56
CA VAL A 255 1.04 6.35 -25.38
C VAL A 255 0.43 6.02 -24.02
N ILE A 256 0.84 6.74 -22.98
CA ILE A 256 0.35 6.54 -21.61
C ILE A 256 -1.11 6.97 -21.50
N ILE A 257 -1.44 8.15 -22.02
CA ILE A 257 -2.81 8.67 -21.96
C ILE A 257 -3.78 7.79 -22.77
N GLU A 258 -3.36 7.31 -23.95
CA GLU A 258 -4.16 6.39 -24.76
C GLU A 258 -4.37 5.05 -24.03
N LYS A 259 -3.34 4.53 -23.36
CA LYS A 259 -3.46 3.30 -22.56
C LYS A 259 -4.41 3.47 -21.37
N ILE A 260 -4.33 4.59 -20.65
CA ILE A 260 -5.26 4.90 -19.55
C ILE A 260 -6.70 4.98 -20.08
N LYS A 261 -6.94 5.70 -21.20
CA LYS A 261 -8.27 5.79 -21.82
C LYS A 261 -8.83 4.43 -22.19
N LYS A 262 -8.01 3.57 -22.83
CA LYS A 262 -8.41 2.20 -23.17
C LYS A 262 -8.86 1.41 -21.93
N HIS A 263 -8.15 1.54 -20.80
CA HIS A 263 -8.55 0.89 -19.56
C HIS A 263 -9.85 1.47 -18.98
N VAL A 264 -10.02 2.79 -19.00
CA VAL A 264 -11.27 3.46 -18.56
C VAL A 264 -12.46 2.94 -19.36
N ASP A 265 -12.36 2.95 -20.69
CA ASP A 265 -13.41 2.48 -21.60
C ASP A 265 -13.80 1.02 -21.30
N GLN A 266 -12.79 0.16 -21.10
CA GLN A 266 -13.00 -1.26 -20.77
C GLN A 266 -13.68 -1.44 -19.41
N ILE A 267 -13.22 -0.74 -18.37
CA ILE A 267 -13.78 -0.84 -17.02
C ILE A 267 -15.24 -0.38 -17.03
N LEU A 268 -15.55 0.76 -17.65
CA LEU A 268 -16.91 1.30 -17.73
C LEU A 268 -17.82 0.46 -18.62
N ALA A 269 -17.30 -0.19 -19.67
CA ALA A 269 -18.08 -1.10 -20.50
C ALA A 269 -18.58 -2.33 -19.72
N PHE A 270 -17.73 -2.94 -18.89
CA PHE A 270 -18.09 -4.12 -18.10
C PHE A 270 -18.88 -3.80 -16.83
N ASN A 271 -18.94 -2.55 -16.42
CA ASN A 271 -19.65 -2.16 -15.18
C ASN A 271 -21.16 -1.94 -15.39
N LYS A 272 -21.70 -2.27 -16.57
CA LYS A 272 -23.09 -1.98 -16.95
C LYS A 272 -24.10 -3.06 -16.55
N ASP A 273 -23.70 -4.32 -16.45
CA ASP A 273 -24.57 -5.43 -16.04
C ASP A 273 -24.05 -6.14 -14.78
N GLU A 274 -24.99 -6.67 -14.00
CA GLU A 274 -24.75 -7.34 -12.70
C GLU A 274 -24.37 -8.82 -12.86
N SER A 275 -24.14 -9.28 -14.08
CA SER A 275 -23.76 -10.68 -14.32
C SER A 275 -22.40 -11.00 -13.71
N VAL A 276 -22.24 -12.26 -13.27
CA VAL A 276 -20.99 -12.74 -12.66
C VAL A 276 -19.83 -12.63 -13.65
N THR A 277 -20.09 -12.90 -14.93
CA THR A 277 -19.11 -12.80 -16.01
C THR A 277 -18.61 -11.37 -16.18
N GLU A 278 -19.52 -10.40 -16.26
CA GLU A 278 -19.12 -8.99 -16.39
C GLU A 278 -18.35 -8.52 -15.16
N LYS A 279 -18.80 -8.88 -13.94
CA LYS A 279 -18.04 -8.59 -12.73
C LYS A 279 -16.62 -9.16 -12.76
N MET A 280 -16.44 -10.39 -13.25
CA MET A 280 -15.10 -10.97 -13.45
C MET A 280 -14.27 -10.19 -14.47
N CYS A 281 -14.90 -9.75 -15.58
CA CYS A 281 -14.25 -8.89 -16.57
C CYS A 281 -13.84 -7.54 -15.98
N THR A 282 -14.69 -6.90 -15.17
CA THR A 282 -14.37 -5.65 -14.47
C THR A 282 -13.18 -5.84 -13.52
N LEU A 283 -13.17 -6.90 -12.70
CA LEU A 283 -12.05 -7.17 -11.79
C LEU A 283 -10.75 -7.46 -12.55
N LYS A 284 -10.81 -8.17 -13.68
CA LYS A 284 -9.66 -8.40 -14.55
C LYS A 284 -9.14 -7.08 -15.14
N ALA A 285 -10.01 -6.27 -15.71
CA ALA A 285 -9.65 -4.97 -16.29
C ALA A 285 -9.05 -4.02 -15.25
N LEU A 286 -9.64 -3.95 -14.04
CA LEU A 286 -9.09 -3.18 -12.92
C LEU A 286 -7.69 -3.66 -12.52
N HIS A 287 -7.47 -4.97 -12.45
CA HIS A 287 -6.17 -5.52 -12.10
C HIS A 287 -5.12 -5.20 -13.18
N GLU A 288 -5.45 -5.38 -14.46
CA GLU A 288 -4.56 -5.06 -15.58
C GLU A 288 -4.24 -3.56 -15.66
N ALA A 289 -5.22 -2.70 -15.41
CA ALA A 289 -5.02 -1.26 -15.33
C ALA A 289 -4.03 -0.87 -14.22
N ILE A 290 -4.10 -1.52 -13.05
CA ILE A 290 -3.16 -1.27 -11.95
C ILE A 290 -1.76 -1.80 -12.29
N ASP A 291 -1.64 -2.99 -12.90
CA ASP A 291 -0.35 -3.53 -13.35
C ASP A 291 0.37 -2.58 -14.34
N ASP A 292 -0.38 -1.98 -15.27
CA ASP A 292 0.15 -0.99 -16.21
C ASP A 292 0.51 0.34 -15.52
N CYS A 293 -0.30 0.79 -14.56
CA CYS A 293 0.03 1.95 -13.73
C CYS A 293 1.33 1.72 -12.94
N ASP A 294 1.51 0.52 -12.38
CA ASP A 294 2.70 0.16 -11.62
C ASP A 294 3.96 0.21 -12.51
N GLN A 295 3.88 -0.27 -13.74
CA GLN A 295 4.97 -0.14 -14.73
C GLN A 295 5.31 1.32 -15.02
N ILE A 296 4.30 2.16 -15.27
CA ILE A 296 4.47 3.59 -15.53
C ILE A 296 5.11 4.30 -14.32
N LEU A 297 4.66 4.00 -13.11
CA LEU A 297 5.09 4.66 -11.88
C LEU A 297 6.42 4.15 -11.34
N THR A 298 6.85 2.94 -11.69
CA THR A 298 8.07 2.34 -11.13
C THR A 298 9.20 2.16 -12.13
N ALA A 299 8.90 2.17 -13.43
CA ALA A 299 9.84 1.74 -14.49
C ALA A 299 10.39 0.33 -14.26
N LYS A 300 9.59 -0.54 -13.62
CA LYS A 300 9.87 -1.97 -13.45
C LYS A 300 9.10 -2.75 -14.49
N GLU A 301 9.72 -3.81 -14.99
CA GLU A 301 9.04 -4.80 -15.82
C GLU A 301 7.88 -5.46 -15.05
N PRO A 302 6.84 -5.97 -15.74
CA PRO A 302 5.82 -6.78 -15.12
C PRO A 302 6.46 -7.91 -14.30
N SER A 303 5.94 -8.16 -13.10
CA SER A 303 6.49 -9.11 -12.12
C SER A 303 6.55 -10.58 -12.58
N GLY A 304 6.28 -10.87 -13.85
CA GLY A 304 6.39 -12.18 -14.48
C GLY A 304 7.76 -12.49 -15.12
N THR A 305 8.66 -11.52 -15.31
CA THR A 305 9.87 -11.75 -16.13
C THR A 305 11.16 -11.90 -15.33
N VAL A 306 11.27 -11.38 -14.10
CA VAL A 306 12.55 -11.37 -13.37
C VAL A 306 12.37 -11.69 -11.87
N THR A 307 12.83 -12.91 -11.53
CA THR A 307 13.51 -13.34 -10.29
C THR A 307 12.74 -13.68 -9.00
N PRO A 308 11.99 -14.80 -8.97
CA PRO A 308 11.93 -15.62 -7.75
C PRO A 308 13.32 -16.19 -7.38
N PHE A 309 14.20 -16.41 -8.38
CA PHE A 309 15.48 -17.12 -8.20
C PHE A 309 16.60 -16.24 -7.60
N ALA A 310 16.73 -14.97 -7.99
CA ALA A 310 17.77 -14.09 -7.44
C ALA A 310 17.46 -13.62 -6.01
N GLU A 311 16.19 -13.42 -5.68
CA GLU A 311 15.73 -13.06 -4.33
C GLU A 311 15.85 -14.24 -3.35
N GLN A 312 15.57 -15.47 -3.80
CA GLN A 312 15.81 -16.70 -3.01
C GLN A 312 17.29 -16.96 -2.70
N LEU A 313 18.21 -16.43 -3.52
CA LEU A 313 19.66 -16.53 -3.33
C LEU A 313 20.25 -15.40 -2.47
N GLY A 314 19.43 -14.46 -1.97
CA GLY A 314 19.89 -13.36 -1.13
C GLY A 314 20.69 -12.29 -1.89
N ILE A 315 20.56 -12.22 -3.22
CA ILE A 315 21.17 -11.15 -4.02
C ILE A 315 20.30 -9.90 -3.82
N LYS A 316 20.89 -8.83 -3.26
CA LYS A 316 20.23 -7.53 -3.18
C LYS A 316 20.01 -7.01 -4.61
N VAL A 317 18.79 -7.07 -5.10
CA VAL A 317 18.40 -6.39 -6.35
C VAL A 317 18.43 -4.90 -6.06
N HIS A 318 19.49 -4.23 -6.50
CA HIS A 318 19.60 -2.78 -6.42
C HIS A 318 18.73 -2.17 -7.52
N GLU A 319 17.96 -1.15 -7.14
CA GLU A 319 17.16 -0.36 -8.07
C GLU A 319 18.06 0.28 -9.14
N SER A 320 17.61 0.25 -10.40
CA SER A 320 18.34 0.92 -11.49
C SER A 320 18.25 2.44 -11.36
N GLU A 321 19.19 3.19 -11.96
CA GLU A 321 19.14 4.66 -11.96
C GLU A 321 17.85 5.21 -12.60
N VAL A 322 17.28 4.50 -13.57
CA VAL A 322 15.99 4.88 -14.20
C VAL A 322 14.85 4.72 -13.20
N GLN A 323 14.78 3.58 -12.52
CA GLN A 323 13.77 3.31 -11.49
C GLN A 323 13.89 4.29 -10.31
N LYS A 324 15.13 4.61 -9.89
CA LYS A 324 15.40 5.59 -8.84
C LYS A 324 14.89 6.98 -9.21
N LYS A 325 15.23 7.48 -10.40
CA LYS A 325 14.74 8.77 -10.92
C LYS A 325 13.21 8.78 -11.03
N ARG A 326 12.63 7.66 -11.46
CA ARG A 326 11.17 7.49 -11.55
C ARG A 326 10.51 7.60 -10.18
N ARG A 327 11.00 6.86 -9.17
CA ARG A 327 10.49 6.94 -7.79
C ARG A 327 10.59 8.36 -7.23
N GLU A 328 11.73 9.04 -7.41
CA GLU A 328 11.91 10.42 -6.93
C GLU A 328 10.92 11.40 -7.58
N MET A 329 10.62 11.22 -8.87
CA MET A 329 9.59 12.01 -9.56
C MET A 329 8.19 11.73 -9.01
N VAL A 330 7.84 10.46 -8.81
CA VAL A 330 6.55 10.08 -8.21
C VAL A 330 6.41 10.64 -6.80
N GLN A 331 7.47 10.58 -6.00
CA GLN A 331 7.50 11.18 -4.67
C GLN A 331 7.30 12.69 -4.71
N ASP A 332 7.92 13.42 -5.66
CA ASP A 332 7.73 14.86 -5.84
C ASP A 332 6.27 15.23 -6.15
N VAL A 333 5.65 14.46 -7.03
CA VAL A 333 4.24 14.64 -7.43
C VAL A 333 3.32 14.34 -6.26
N LEU A 334 3.48 13.17 -5.62
CA LEU A 334 2.67 12.74 -4.48
C LEU A 334 2.76 13.72 -3.31
N ARG A 335 3.98 14.13 -2.93
CA ARG A 335 4.21 15.13 -1.89
C ARG A 335 3.49 16.43 -2.20
N SER A 336 3.62 16.92 -3.43
CA SER A 336 2.99 18.18 -3.84
C SER A 336 1.46 18.07 -3.88
N HIS A 337 0.93 16.90 -4.26
CA HIS A 337 -0.49 16.58 -4.28
C HIS A 337 -1.10 16.59 -2.88
N ILE A 338 -0.56 15.78 -1.95
CA ILE A 338 -1.07 15.68 -0.58
C ILE A 338 -1.06 17.05 0.12
N GLN A 339 0.04 17.80 -0.04
CA GLN A 339 0.14 19.14 0.53
C GLN A 339 -0.94 20.09 -0.02
N GLU A 340 -1.29 19.99 -1.30
CA GLU A 340 -2.29 20.87 -1.90
C GLU A 340 -3.72 20.46 -1.51
N VAL A 341 -4.02 19.16 -1.44
CA VAL A 341 -5.30 18.64 -0.95
C VAL A 341 -5.53 19.09 0.50
N LEU A 342 -4.56 18.85 1.39
CA LEU A 342 -4.68 19.23 2.80
C LEU A 342 -4.74 20.75 2.99
N ARG A 343 -4.05 21.52 2.13
CA ARG A 343 -4.15 22.98 2.15
C ARG A 343 -5.57 23.43 1.79
N LEU A 344 -6.11 22.97 0.67
CA LEU A 344 -7.46 23.35 0.23
C LEU A 344 -8.56 22.92 1.20
N LEU A 345 -8.42 21.75 1.84
CA LEU A 345 -9.34 21.29 2.88
C LEU A 345 -9.39 22.19 4.12
N ASN A 346 -8.35 22.99 4.36
CA ASN A 346 -8.18 23.75 5.61
C ASN A 346 -8.01 25.27 5.38
N ASP A 347 -7.98 25.74 4.13
CA ASP A 347 -7.79 27.15 3.75
C ASP A 347 -8.94 28.07 4.23
N GLY A 348 -10.15 27.53 4.46
CA GLY A 348 -11.32 28.30 4.90
C GLY A 348 -11.22 28.79 6.36
N GLU A 349 -10.56 28.03 7.23
CA GLU A 349 -10.44 28.36 8.65
C GLU A 349 -9.46 29.52 8.90
N ASP A 350 -8.35 29.59 8.16
CA ASP A 350 -7.35 30.66 8.31
C ASP A 350 -7.96 32.05 8.00
N ARG A 351 -8.94 32.12 7.07
CA ARG A 351 -9.70 33.35 6.79
C ARG A 351 -10.69 33.73 7.89
N SER A 352 -11.22 32.74 8.62
CA SER A 352 -12.17 32.96 9.71
C SER A 352 -11.48 33.40 11.01
N SER A 353 -10.25 32.94 11.25
CA SER A 353 -9.43 33.37 12.40
C SER A 353 -8.91 34.80 12.24
N ASP A 354 -8.62 35.23 11.01
CA ASP A 354 -8.17 36.61 10.74
C ASP A 354 -9.30 37.64 10.79
N THR A 355 -10.56 37.22 10.59
CA THR A 355 -11.73 38.11 10.70
C THR A 355 -12.21 38.33 12.14
N GLN A 356 -11.73 37.54 13.11
CA GLN A 356 -11.93 37.79 14.55
C GLN A 356 -10.81 38.61 15.19
N SER A 357 -9.72 38.91 14.46
CA SER A 357 -8.61 39.74 14.94
C SER A 357 -8.77 41.18 14.45
N LEU A 358 -9.76 41.89 14.99
CA LEU A 358 -9.86 43.34 14.86
C LEU A 358 -8.75 44.00 15.68
N HIS A 359 -7.67 44.44 15.03
CA HIS A 359 -7.03 45.73 15.37
C HIS A 359 -6.29 46.29 14.15
N ALA A 360 -6.66 47.53 13.82
CA ALA A 360 -6.21 48.31 12.69
C ALA A 360 -4.72 48.67 12.74
N GLU A 361 -4.09 48.81 11.57
CA GLU A 361 -3.32 50.02 11.26
C GLU A 361 -3.06 50.20 9.76
N TRP A 362 -3.12 51.45 9.35
CA TRP A 362 -3.14 51.97 7.98
C TRP A 362 -1.93 51.58 7.12
N SER A 363 -2.18 51.40 5.81
CA SER A 363 -1.23 51.81 4.76
C SER A 363 -1.98 52.15 3.45
N PRO A 364 -1.46 53.11 2.65
CA PRO A 364 -2.27 53.97 1.80
C PRO A 364 -2.50 53.41 0.39
N ALA A 365 -3.65 53.80 -0.16
CA ALA A 365 -4.12 53.48 -1.49
C ALA A 365 -3.14 53.91 -2.60
N THR A 366 -2.90 53.00 -3.56
CA THR A 366 -2.46 53.35 -4.92
C THR A 366 -3.67 53.17 -5.85
N PRO A 367 -4.14 54.21 -6.56
CA PRO A 367 -5.32 54.12 -7.40
C PRO A 367 -4.94 53.55 -8.75
N HIS A 368 -5.13 52.24 -8.94
CA HIS A 368 -5.27 51.66 -10.27
C HIS A 368 -6.75 51.47 -10.55
N THR A 369 -7.28 52.35 -11.40
CA THR A 369 -8.54 52.20 -12.13
C THR A 369 -8.62 50.82 -12.76
N ARG A 370 -9.55 49.97 -12.29
CA ARG A 370 -10.02 48.80 -13.03
C ARG A 370 -11.49 48.98 -13.36
N GLN A 371 -11.74 49.09 -14.65
CA GLN A 371 -13.04 49.02 -15.30
C GLN A 371 -13.70 47.66 -15.06
N ASP A 372 -15.00 47.74 -14.82
CA ASP A 372 -16.07 46.85 -15.30
C ASP A 372 -16.12 45.38 -14.84
N GLY A 373 -17.00 45.14 -13.86
CA GLY A 373 -18.26 44.43 -14.14
C GLY A 373 -18.25 42.90 -14.34
N GLN A 374 -17.12 42.20 -14.23
CA GLN A 374 -17.17 40.73 -14.21
C GLN A 374 -17.59 40.21 -12.83
N PRO A 375 -18.64 39.35 -12.73
CA PRO A 375 -18.89 38.62 -11.49
C PRO A 375 -17.64 37.80 -11.18
N ARG A 376 -17.08 37.98 -9.98
CA ARG A 376 -16.03 37.09 -9.48
C ARG A 376 -16.62 35.69 -9.42
N VAL A 377 -16.34 34.87 -10.43
CA VAL A 377 -16.54 33.42 -10.35
C VAL A 377 -15.65 32.98 -9.18
N ALA A 378 -16.26 32.54 -8.09
CA ALA A 378 -15.51 32.01 -6.97
C ALA A 378 -14.65 30.85 -7.49
N PRO A 379 -13.36 30.75 -7.12
CA PRO A 379 -12.54 29.63 -7.53
C PRO A 379 -13.15 28.33 -6.99
N ILE A 380 -13.29 27.34 -7.87
CA ILE A 380 -13.90 26.04 -7.57
C ILE A 380 -13.18 25.41 -6.36
N GLY A 381 -13.91 25.04 -5.32
CA GLY A 381 -13.38 24.50 -4.07
C GLY A 381 -14.08 23.24 -3.59
N PHE A 382 -13.59 22.64 -2.51
CA PHE A 382 -14.29 21.51 -1.87
C PHE A 382 -15.63 21.92 -1.25
N GLU A 383 -15.82 23.20 -0.93
CA GLU A 383 -17.12 23.74 -0.50
C GLU A 383 -18.20 23.56 -1.58
N ASP A 384 -17.88 23.87 -2.84
CA ASP A 384 -18.81 23.69 -3.97
C ASP A 384 -19.21 22.20 -4.15
N MET A 385 -18.30 21.28 -3.82
CA MET A 385 -18.58 19.84 -3.81
C MET A 385 -19.54 19.45 -2.67
N HIS A 386 -19.42 20.08 -1.49
CA HIS A 386 -20.31 19.83 -0.36
C HIS A 386 -21.73 20.39 -0.60
N GLU A 387 -21.84 21.50 -1.33
CA GLU A 387 -23.12 22.09 -1.76
C GLU A 387 -23.76 21.34 -2.94
N ALA A 388 -22.98 20.61 -3.72
CA ALA A 388 -23.47 19.86 -4.88
C ALA A 388 -24.41 18.71 -4.50
N SER A 389 -25.29 18.37 -5.46
CA SER A 389 -26.18 17.22 -5.36
C SER A 389 -25.37 15.91 -5.21
N PRO A 390 -25.93 14.85 -4.57
CA PRO A 390 -25.23 13.57 -4.43
C PRO A 390 -24.76 12.96 -5.75
N ASP A 391 -25.42 13.30 -6.86
CA ASP A 391 -25.12 12.79 -8.19
C ASP A 391 -24.00 13.55 -8.91
N GLU A 392 -23.81 14.83 -8.59
CA GLU A 392 -22.78 15.70 -9.20
C GLU A 392 -21.52 15.78 -8.34
N ARG A 393 -21.60 15.37 -7.07
CA ARG A 393 -20.51 15.48 -6.09
C ARG A 393 -19.20 14.86 -6.57
N GLN A 394 -19.24 13.69 -7.22
CA GLN A 394 -18.06 12.99 -7.72
C GLN A 394 -17.42 13.73 -8.91
N HIS A 395 -18.24 14.36 -9.75
CA HIS A 395 -17.75 15.18 -10.86
C HIS A 395 -17.09 16.45 -10.32
N LYS A 396 -17.76 17.16 -9.39
CA LYS A 396 -17.20 18.35 -8.72
C LYS A 396 -15.89 18.05 -7.98
N PHE A 397 -15.83 16.89 -7.32
CA PHE A 397 -14.60 16.39 -6.71
C PHE A 397 -13.44 16.32 -7.71
N LEU A 398 -13.63 15.70 -8.88
CA LEU A 398 -12.58 15.64 -9.89
C LEU A 398 -12.33 16.95 -10.61
N GLU A 399 -13.33 17.83 -10.76
CA GLU A 399 -13.10 19.19 -11.26
C GLU A 399 -12.11 19.95 -10.37
N VAL A 400 -12.24 19.88 -9.04
CA VAL A 400 -11.27 20.47 -8.11
C VAL A 400 -9.88 19.86 -8.33
N TYR A 401 -9.80 18.55 -8.53
CA TYR A 401 -8.52 17.87 -8.76
C TYR A 401 -7.85 18.33 -10.05
N PHE A 402 -8.58 18.37 -11.17
CA PHE A 402 -8.02 18.68 -12.49
C PHE A 402 -7.80 20.18 -12.71
N HIS A 403 -8.68 21.05 -12.22
CA HIS A 403 -8.62 22.49 -12.47
C HIS A 403 -7.86 23.27 -11.40
N VAL A 404 -7.80 22.77 -10.15
CA VAL A 404 -7.16 23.50 -9.04
C VAL A 404 -5.90 22.79 -8.58
N ILE A 405 -6.03 21.54 -8.14
CA ILE A 405 -4.91 20.81 -7.52
C ILE A 405 -3.82 20.55 -8.55
N ARG A 406 -4.15 19.94 -9.70
CA ARG A 406 -3.21 19.60 -10.77
C ARG A 406 -2.43 20.84 -11.24
N GLU A 407 -3.10 21.97 -11.45
CA GLU A 407 -2.46 23.23 -11.88
C GLU A 407 -1.34 23.68 -10.92
N LYS A 408 -1.51 23.46 -9.61
CA LYS A 408 -0.48 23.79 -8.61
C LYS A 408 0.55 22.68 -8.42
N VAL A 409 0.14 21.42 -8.55
CA VAL A 409 1.00 20.25 -8.31
C VAL A 409 2.07 20.12 -9.36
N ILE A 410 1.72 20.17 -10.65
CA ILE A 410 2.67 19.88 -11.74
C ILE A 410 3.88 20.85 -11.71
N PRO A 411 3.70 22.19 -11.65
CA PRO A 411 4.83 23.10 -11.62
C PRO A 411 5.65 23.01 -10.32
N ARG A 412 5.01 22.70 -9.18
CA ARG A 412 5.70 22.54 -7.89
C ARG A 412 6.55 21.27 -7.86
N ALA A 413 6.05 20.17 -8.42
CA ALA A 413 6.77 18.91 -8.55
C ALA A 413 7.96 19.06 -9.50
N ALA A 414 7.76 19.68 -10.67
CA ALA A 414 8.83 19.95 -11.63
C ALA A 414 9.98 20.77 -11.01
N ARG A 415 9.67 21.88 -10.33
CA ARG A 415 10.68 22.68 -9.61
C ARG A 415 11.43 21.90 -8.53
N SER A 416 10.78 20.95 -7.88
CA SER A 416 11.41 20.09 -6.88
C SER A 416 12.44 19.16 -7.51
N THR A 417 12.07 18.56 -8.65
CA THR A 417 12.97 17.72 -9.44
C THR A 417 14.16 18.54 -9.97
N ASP A 418 13.92 19.71 -10.56
CA ASP A 418 14.98 20.60 -11.08
C ASP A 418 15.95 21.06 -9.98
N ARG A 419 15.42 21.39 -8.81
CA ARG A 419 16.27 21.74 -7.65
C ARG A 419 17.14 20.56 -7.25
N ARG A 420 16.62 19.34 -7.23
CA ARG A 420 17.40 18.14 -6.90
C ARG A 420 18.50 17.89 -7.94
N THR A 421 18.20 17.98 -9.23
CA THR A 421 19.19 17.77 -10.30
C THR A 421 20.28 18.84 -10.28
N SER A 422 19.94 20.11 -9.98
CA SER A 422 20.91 21.21 -9.88
C SER A 422 21.92 21.03 -8.73
N LEU A 423 21.53 20.40 -7.62
CA LEU A 423 22.40 20.16 -6.46
C LEU A 423 23.44 19.06 -6.71
N VAL A 424 23.15 18.11 -7.60
CA VAL A 424 24.08 17.01 -7.98
C VAL A 424 25.18 17.52 -8.92
N GLY A 425 25.00 18.67 -9.58
CA GLY A 425 25.96 19.28 -10.51
C GLY A 425 26.84 20.41 -9.94
N ALA A 426 26.74 20.71 -8.64
CA ALA A 426 27.52 21.80 -8.03
C ALA A 426 29.00 21.38 -7.79
N PRO A 427 29.99 22.23 -8.11
CA PRO A 427 31.40 21.97 -7.77
C PRO A 427 31.55 21.78 -6.25
N ALA A 428 32.41 20.85 -5.83
CA ALA A 428 32.72 20.61 -4.43
C ALA A 428 33.27 21.91 -3.79
N GLY A 429 32.44 22.63 -3.03
CA GLY A 429 32.86 23.88 -2.40
C GLY A 429 31.80 24.72 -1.71
N TYR A 430 30.49 24.51 -1.97
CA TYR A 430 29.42 25.25 -1.29
C TYR A 430 28.24 24.33 -0.93
N GLY A 431 28.51 23.33 -0.09
CA GLY A 431 27.47 22.51 0.52
C GLY A 431 26.81 23.25 1.67
N PHE A 432 25.67 23.91 1.43
CA PHE A 432 24.73 24.23 2.50
C PHE A 432 24.32 22.91 3.15
N ARG A 433 24.91 22.59 4.30
CA ARG A 433 24.39 21.57 5.21
C ARG A 433 22.93 21.90 5.43
N ARG A 434 22.05 20.98 5.04
CA ARG A 434 20.65 20.97 5.41
C ARG A 434 20.61 21.03 6.94
N ALA A 435 20.38 22.22 7.48
CA ALA A 435 20.09 22.38 8.89
C ALA A 435 18.75 21.68 9.12
N GLY A 436 18.82 20.43 9.56
CA GLY A 436 17.68 19.76 10.13
C GLY A 436 17.26 20.55 11.34
N THR A 437 16.14 21.27 11.25
CA THR A 437 15.37 21.70 12.41
C THR A 437 14.62 20.48 12.95
N GLY A 438 15.39 19.48 13.37
CA GLY A 438 14.96 18.26 14.03
C GLY A 438 15.61 18.21 15.41
N ARG A 439 15.20 19.13 16.28
CA ARG A 439 15.41 19.02 17.72
C ARG A 439 14.09 19.35 18.40
N THR A 440 13.21 18.36 18.45
CA THR A 440 12.12 18.31 19.43
C THR A 440 12.33 17.10 20.31
N GLN A 441 12.13 17.34 21.59
CA GLN A 441 12.47 16.48 22.70
C GLN A 441 11.58 15.22 22.71
N ALA A 442 12.13 14.10 22.23
CA ALA A 442 11.62 12.77 22.55
C ALA A 442 12.75 11.93 23.16
N SER A 443 13.43 12.50 24.16
CA SER A 443 14.42 11.81 25.00
C SER A 443 14.62 12.60 26.30
N SER A 444 13.55 12.85 27.06
CA SER A 444 13.70 13.31 28.44
C SER A 444 12.47 12.98 29.27
N MET A 445 12.35 11.70 29.64
CA MET A 445 11.73 11.28 30.90
C MET A 445 12.38 9.96 31.31
N ARG A 446 13.52 10.05 31.99
CA ARG A 446 13.98 9.09 33.01
C ARG A 446 15.28 9.59 33.65
N GLY A 447 15.10 10.32 34.74
CA GLY A 447 16.03 10.48 35.85
C GLY A 447 15.13 10.85 37.03
N ILE A 448 15.21 10.28 38.23
CA ILE A 448 16.35 9.77 38.97
C ILE A 448 15.79 8.77 40.00
N GLU A 449 16.42 7.61 40.15
CA GLU A 449 16.74 7.05 41.47
C GLU A 449 17.99 6.19 41.32
N ARG A 450 19.10 6.69 41.90
CA ARG A 450 20.38 6.00 42.02
C ARG A 450 20.30 5.08 43.24
N ALA A 451 20.45 3.78 43.01
CA ALA A 451 21.02 2.87 44.00
C ALA A 451 21.92 1.86 43.28
N SER A 452 23.03 1.55 43.95
CA SER A 452 24.25 0.85 43.55
C SER A 452 24.03 -0.47 42.77
N SER A 453 24.72 -0.64 41.64
CA SER A 453 24.79 -1.92 40.93
C SER A 453 25.94 -2.81 41.45
N PRO A 454 25.72 -4.12 41.67
CA PRO A 454 26.77 -5.11 41.95
C PRO A 454 27.49 -5.55 40.65
N PRO A 455 28.68 -6.20 40.75
CA PRO A 455 29.50 -6.54 39.58
C PRO A 455 28.86 -7.64 38.71
N PRO A 456 29.25 -7.73 37.42
CA PRO A 456 28.67 -8.69 36.48
C PRO A 456 29.12 -10.13 36.77
N PRO A 457 28.26 -11.14 36.52
CA PRO A 457 28.64 -12.54 36.67
C PRO A 457 29.51 -13.03 35.51
N MET A 458 30.42 -13.94 35.84
CA MET A 458 31.38 -14.58 34.93
C MET A 458 30.70 -15.46 33.85
N PRO A 459 31.33 -15.64 32.68
CA PRO A 459 30.85 -16.56 31.65
C PRO A 459 31.18 -18.03 31.98
N ALA A 460 30.20 -18.91 31.85
CA ALA A 460 30.37 -20.36 31.94
C ALA A 460 30.79 -20.96 30.55
N PRO A 461 31.37 -22.18 30.52
CA PRO A 461 32.45 -22.54 29.58
C PRO A 461 31.99 -23.00 28.20
N ARG A 462 32.83 -22.70 27.20
CA ARG A 462 32.74 -23.18 25.81
C ARG A 462 33.20 -24.64 25.72
N LEU A 463 32.39 -25.50 25.10
CA LEU A 463 32.83 -26.77 24.53
C LEU A 463 33.34 -26.51 23.10
N GLN A 464 34.61 -26.85 22.89
CA GLN A 464 35.32 -26.81 21.61
C GLN A 464 34.80 -27.89 20.66
N THR A 465 34.51 -27.53 19.41
CA THR A 465 34.94 -28.34 18.25
C THR A 465 35.33 -27.37 17.14
N SER A 466 36.61 -27.47 16.79
CA SER A 466 37.37 -26.65 15.86
C SER A 466 37.11 -27.04 14.42
N VAL A 467 36.91 -26.05 13.54
CA VAL A 467 37.23 -26.17 12.12
C VAL A 467 37.99 -24.90 11.74
N GLU A 468 39.30 -25.05 11.55
CA GLU A 468 40.19 -23.98 11.10
C GLU A 468 40.59 -24.22 9.64
N ASN A 469 40.59 -23.12 8.89
CA ASN A 469 41.00 -22.98 7.50
C ASN A 469 42.49 -23.24 7.30
N ILE A 470 42.92 -23.80 6.16
CA ILE A 470 44.12 -23.35 5.41
C ILE A 470 43.91 -23.60 3.89
N PRO A 471 44.34 -22.66 3.00
CA PRO A 471 44.37 -22.82 1.55
C PRO A 471 45.79 -23.02 0.93
N LEU A 472 45.80 -23.39 -0.37
CA LEU A 472 46.83 -23.25 -1.45
C LEU A 472 47.92 -24.36 -1.73
N GLY A 473 47.66 -25.18 -2.79
CA GLY A 473 48.55 -25.75 -3.86
C GLY A 473 49.89 -26.48 -3.56
N PRO A 474 50.65 -27.01 -4.56
CA PRO A 474 50.34 -27.68 -5.84
C PRO A 474 51.12 -29.03 -6.06
N MET A 475 50.97 -29.65 -7.23
CA MET A 475 51.88 -30.62 -7.94
C MET A 475 51.68 -32.16 -7.82
N ALA A 476 51.41 -32.74 -9.01
CA ALA A 476 52.15 -33.79 -9.73
C ALA A 476 52.08 -35.29 -9.35
N ASN A 477 51.81 -36.05 -10.43
CA ASN A 477 52.33 -37.37 -10.83
C ASN A 477 51.67 -38.66 -10.30
N GLY A 478 51.14 -39.45 -11.26
CA GLY A 478 50.84 -40.87 -11.10
C GLY A 478 49.95 -41.47 -12.20
N ARG A 479 50.48 -41.60 -13.43
CA ARG A 479 49.96 -42.50 -14.49
C ARG A 479 50.23 -43.98 -14.10
N PRO A 480 49.55 -45.03 -14.66
CA PRO A 480 49.39 -45.32 -16.11
C PRO A 480 47.95 -45.69 -16.54
N SER A 481 47.43 -45.21 -17.67
CA SER A 481 47.53 -45.73 -19.05
C SER A 481 46.80 -47.06 -19.32
N MET A 482 45.69 -47.03 -20.10
CA MET A 482 45.57 -47.69 -21.42
C MET A 482 44.12 -47.67 -21.96
N SER A 483 43.99 -47.22 -23.22
CA SER A 483 42.92 -47.48 -24.20
C SER A 483 41.50 -46.96 -23.88
N SER A 484 40.68 -46.45 -24.78
CA SER A 484 40.73 -46.34 -26.25
C SER A 484 39.64 -45.34 -26.65
N ARG A 485 39.93 -44.52 -27.66
CA ARG A 485 38.93 -43.75 -28.42
C ARG A 485 38.51 -44.58 -29.63
N PRO A 486 37.31 -44.34 -30.18
CA PRO A 486 37.29 -43.66 -31.46
C PRO A 486 36.29 -42.50 -31.49
N GLY A 487 36.61 -41.47 -32.28
CA GLY A 487 35.75 -40.31 -32.53
C GLY A 487 35.05 -40.37 -33.88
N SER A 488 34.20 -39.37 -34.12
CA SER A 488 33.83 -38.69 -35.39
C SER A 488 32.46 -38.04 -35.14
N ALA A 489 32.33 -36.71 -35.02
CA ALA A 489 32.18 -35.71 -36.08
C ALA A 489 30.93 -35.88 -36.97
N VAL A 490 30.37 -34.74 -37.41
CA VAL A 490 29.20 -34.48 -38.29
C VAL A 490 27.95 -34.10 -37.50
N SER A 491 27.16 -33.06 -37.79
CA SER A 491 27.23 -31.81 -38.57
C SER A 491 25.88 -31.11 -38.36
N ASP A 492 25.83 -29.81 -38.63
CA ASP A 492 24.65 -28.95 -38.77
C ASP A 492 23.43 -29.59 -39.44
N ALA A 493 22.22 -29.24 -38.96
CA ALA A 493 20.98 -29.35 -39.74
C ALA A 493 19.73 -28.72 -39.06
N TYR A 494 19.35 -27.56 -39.60
CA TYR A 494 17.99 -27.07 -39.88
C TYR A 494 17.11 -26.45 -38.78
N SER A 495 17.07 -25.10 -38.85
CA SER A 495 15.88 -24.27 -38.71
C SER A 495 14.72 -24.77 -39.58
N LEU A 496 13.50 -24.75 -39.02
CA LEU A 496 12.23 -24.36 -39.66
C LEU A 496 11.05 -24.70 -38.71
N ALA A 497 10.44 -23.69 -38.08
CA ALA A 497 9.05 -23.78 -37.61
C ALA A 497 8.44 -22.37 -37.37
N SER A 498 7.60 -21.99 -38.34
CA SER A 498 6.53 -20.98 -38.36
C SER A 498 6.78 -19.56 -37.83
N GLU A 499 6.99 -18.64 -38.77
CA GLU A 499 6.59 -17.24 -38.64
C GLU A 499 5.06 -17.17 -38.54
N GLN A 500 4.53 -17.03 -37.32
CA GLN A 500 3.27 -16.34 -37.12
C GLN A 500 3.55 -14.83 -37.08
N PRO A 501 2.70 -13.98 -37.67
CA PRO A 501 2.91 -12.55 -37.63
C PRO A 501 2.82 -12.10 -36.18
N ARG A 502 3.97 -11.69 -35.62
CA ARG A 502 4.02 -11.03 -34.31
C ARG A 502 3.05 -9.85 -34.36
N PRO A 503 2.06 -9.76 -33.46
CA PRO A 503 1.30 -8.53 -33.32
C PRO A 503 2.31 -7.40 -33.05
N ARG A 504 2.10 -6.23 -33.65
CA ARG A 504 2.91 -5.02 -33.40
C ARG A 504 3.21 -4.96 -31.90
N LEU A 505 4.48 -5.03 -31.50
CA LEU A 505 4.85 -4.89 -30.09
C LEU A 505 4.26 -3.56 -29.59
N GLU A 506 3.21 -3.60 -28.77
CA GLU A 506 2.82 -2.45 -27.96
C GLU A 506 4.09 -2.06 -27.19
N ALA A 507 4.52 -0.80 -27.30
CA ALA A 507 5.74 -0.35 -26.66
C ALA A 507 5.63 -0.55 -25.13
N ALA A 508 6.68 -1.10 -24.53
CA ALA A 508 6.70 -1.37 -23.10
C ALA A 508 6.46 -0.08 -22.28
N LEU A 509 5.49 -0.11 -21.36
CA LEU A 509 5.10 1.06 -20.56
C LEU A 509 6.20 1.47 -19.57
N TYR A 510 6.96 0.52 -19.05
CA TYR A 510 8.06 0.77 -18.12
C TYR A 510 9.25 1.49 -18.77
N GLU A 511 9.37 1.45 -20.10
CA GLU A 511 10.42 2.14 -20.87
C GLU A 511 10.01 3.56 -21.30
N GLN A 512 8.73 3.90 -21.16
CA GLN A 512 8.22 5.19 -21.60
C GLN A 512 8.78 6.33 -20.77
N GLU A 513 9.21 7.40 -21.43
CA GLU A 513 9.45 8.68 -20.77
C GLU A 513 8.15 9.21 -20.19
N VAL A 514 8.20 9.72 -18.95
CA VAL A 514 7.05 10.32 -18.27
C VAL A 514 7.36 11.74 -17.86
N SER A 515 6.34 12.58 -17.94
CA SER A 515 6.32 13.87 -17.26
C SER A 515 5.71 13.75 -15.86
N HIS A 516 5.83 14.83 -15.07
CA HIS A 516 5.11 14.95 -13.80
C HIS A 516 3.58 14.88 -13.98
N ASP A 517 3.08 15.30 -15.14
CA ASP A 517 1.66 15.29 -15.45
C ASP A 517 1.15 13.87 -15.78
N ASP A 518 1.95 13.09 -16.52
CA ASP A 518 1.67 11.66 -16.74
C ASP A 518 1.63 10.91 -15.40
N VAL A 519 2.60 11.18 -14.53
CA VAL A 519 2.67 10.61 -13.18
C VAL A 519 1.45 10.98 -12.34
N TRP A 520 1.06 12.26 -12.32
CA TRP A 520 -0.11 12.69 -11.55
C TRP A 520 -1.40 12.04 -12.07
N CYS A 521 -1.63 12.06 -13.38
CA CYS A 521 -2.81 11.43 -13.99
C CYS A 521 -2.85 9.93 -13.69
N THR A 522 -1.70 9.24 -13.75
CA THR A 522 -1.57 7.82 -13.43
C THR A 522 -1.86 7.52 -11.97
N LEU A 523 -1.36 8.34 -11.02
CA LEU A 523 -1.65 8.17 -9.59
C LEU A 523 -3.15 8.29 -9.27
N ILE A 524 -3.84 9.29 -9.85
CA ILE A 524 -5.29 9.46 -9.66
C ILE A 524 -6.04 8.27 -10.25
N PHE A 525 -5.74 7.88 -11.48
CA PHE A 525 -6.38 6.74 -12.14
C PHE A 525 -6.16 5.43 -11.37
N ARG A 526 -4.92 5.17 -10.96
CA ARG A 526 -4.55 4.01 -10.15
C ARG A 526 -5.30 3.96 -8.82
N MET A 527 -5.42 5.09 -8.13
CA MET A 527 -6.17 5.20 -6.88
C MET A 527 -7.64 4.82 -7.08
N ILE A 528 -8.29 5.33 -8.13
CA ILE A 528 -9.68 4.98 -8.46
C ILE A 528 -9.79 3.47 -8.71
N CYS A 529 -8.92 2.91 -9.56
CA CYS A 529 -8.93 1.48 -9.87
C CYS A 529 -8.70 0.61 -8.63
N TRP A 530 -7.74 0.98 -7.78
CA TRP A 530 -7.38 0.22 -6.60
C TRP A 530 -8.52 0.21 -5.56
N LEU A 531 -9.20 1.35 -5.37
CA LEU A 531 -10.36 1.46 -4.48
C LEU A 531 -11.62 0.77 -5.05
N MET A 532 -11.74 0.68 -6.38
CA MET A 532 -12.78 -0.12 -7.04
C MET A 532 -12.52 -1.63 -6.87
N LEU A 533 -11.26 -2.04 -6.95
CA LEU A 533 -10.84 -3.44 -6.89
C LEU A 533 -10.92 -4.03 -5.47
N HIS A 534 -10.58 -3.24 -4.44
CA HIS A 534 -10.53 -3.73 -3.06
C HIS A 534 -11.74 -3.28 -2.24
N ASP A 535 -12.24 -4.19 -1.41
CA ASP A 535 -13.34 -3.99 -0.47
C ASP A 535 -12.85 -3.97 0.98
N PHE A 536 -13.57 -3.22 1.81
CA PHE A 536 -13.32 -3.13 3.25
C PHE A 536 -14.62 -3.35 4.02
N ASN A 537 -14.52 -3.90 5.22
CA ASN A 537 -15.65 -3.84 6.13
C ASN A 537 -15.78 -2.41 6.68
N LYS A 538 -16.95 -1.78 6.50
CA LYS A 538 -17.19 -0.40 6.97
C LYS A 538 -17.03 -0.19 8.47
N LEU A 539 -17.05 -1.25 9.26
CA LEU A 539 -16.91 -1.22 10.71
C LEU A 539 -15.50 -1.59 11.19
N ASP A 540 -14.62 -1.98 10.27
CA ASP A 540 -13.22 -2.26 10.50
C ASP A 540 -12.44 -0.95 10.40
N VAL A 541 -11.85 -0.54 11.52
CA VAL A 541 -10.93 0.58 11.61
C VAL A 541 -9.72 0.10 12.41
N GLN A 542 -8.55 0.57 12.02
CA GLN A 542 -7.33 0.13 12.64
C GLN A 542 -7.18 0.74 14.04
N LEU A 543 -6.82 -0.13 14.98
CA LEU A 543 -6.48 0.24 16.36
C LEU A 543 -4.96 0.15 16.54
N SER A 544 -4.42 0.80 17.57
CA SER A 544 -2.98 0.80 17.84
C SER A 544 -2.48 -0.60 18.20
N LYS A 545 -1.95 -1.31 17.20
CA LYS A 545 -1.40 -2.67 17.32
C LYS A 545 -0.14 -2.91 16.48
N SER A 546 0.42 -1.89 15.84
CA SER A 546 1.56 -1.97 14.92
C SER A 546 2.77 -2.70 15.53
N GLU A 547 3.07 -2.40 16.79
CA GLU A 547 4.13 -3.04 17.60
C GLU A 547 3.93 -4.54 17.87
N LEU A 548 2.76 -5.11 17.53
CA LEU A 548 2.49 -6.55 17.66
C LEU A 548 2.78 -7.34 16.38
N LEU A 549 3.18 -6.67 15.29
CA LEU A 549 3.66 -7.35 14.11
C LEU A 549 4.88 -8.22 14.47
N GLY A 550 4.80 -9.52 14.18
CA GLY A 550 5.83 -10.49 14.55
C GLY A 550 5.91 -10.81 16.05
N SER A 551 4.97 -10.34 16.87
CA SER A 551 4.94 -10.63 18.30
C SER A 551 4.82 -12.13 18.57
N ARG A 552 5.74 -12.64 19.40
CA ARG A 552 5.76 -14.03 19.87
C ARG A 552 5.08 -14.22 21.22
N MET A 553 4.38 -13.20 21.73
CA MET A 553 3.66 -13.28 22.99
C MET A 553 2.62 -14.40 22.92
N PRO A 554 2.71 -15.45 23.76
CA PRO A 554 1.78 -16.57 23.73
C PRO A 554 0.41 -16.13 24.24
N VAL A 555 -0.63 -16.62 23.58
CA VAL A 555 -2.03 -16.41 23.96
C VAL A 555 -2.79 -17.72 23.91
N TYR A 556 -3.79 -17.85 24.75
CA TYR A 556 -4.65 -19.03 24.83
C TYR A 556 -6.00 -18.71 24.20
N ILE A 557 -6.58 -19.70 23.50
CA ILE A 557 -7.91 -19.57 22.87
C ILE A 557 -8.79 -20.68 23.41
N SER A 558 -9.92 -20.33 24.05
CA SER A 558 -10.98 -21.29 24.45
C SER A 558 -12.19 -21.19 23.56
#